data_AF-A0A1B0G2S6-F1
#
_entry.id   AF-A0A1B0G2S6-F1
#
_cell.length_a   1.000
_cell.length_b   1.000
_cell.length_c   1.000
_cell.angle_alpha   90.00
_cell.angle_beta   90.00
_cell.angle_gamma   90.00
#
_symmetry.space_group_name_H-M   'P 1'
#
loop_
_entity.id
_entity.type
_entity.pdbx_description
1 polymer ?
#
loop_
_entity_poly.entity_id
_entity_poly.type
_entity_poly.pdbx_seq_one_letter_code
_entity_poly.pdbx_strand_id
1 'polypeptide(L)'
;MKKLKFDVCILQRFGIKEQNLEFGKRDFERKGKICGESTEGSLPIMAALIVTRNVCIAKQSANGILGVLYPRTCNYSTDAPRPLNTTNLSAMKRGTGGRSSFNGIVATVFGCSGFVGRYVCNKLGKSGTQMVLPYRGDESDVMRLKVCGDLGQVLFHFYDLRDEKAIRTACKYSNVVINLVGREYETKNFKFKDVHIDGARRIARICREVGVERLIHVSALNVDPEPEGHIISGGSKFLRSKRLGEQAVFEEFPKATIIRPADIYGSEDRFLRYYAHVWRRQIRGTPLWFSGERTVKQPVYVSDVAQGIVNSVKDPDTAGKIYQAVGPKRYKLSELVDWFNRLMRKDEKWWGYLRYDMRFDPTFIFKTKLTEWICPNQPIGNLHMERLELECVTDKVLEKVPTLEDLGVQLTDMEDQVPWELRPYRASLYYDADLNEFETPAPPQTIAPRDEQRLYA
;
A
#
# COMPACT_ATOMS: atom_id res chain seq x y z
N MET A 1 41.05 5.16 -54.38
CA MET A 1 41.92 6.25 -53.89
C MET A 1 41.26 6.97 -52.71
N LYS A 2 42.06 7.48 -51.76
CA LYS A 2 41.83 8.49 -50.69
C LYS A 2 40.39 9.05 -50.41
N LYS A 3 39.98 8.98 -49.11
CA LYS A 3 39.27 9.97 -48.23
C LYS A 3 37.90 10.58 -48.70
N LEU A 4 36.92 11.01 -47.89
CA LEU A 4 36.64 11.15 -46.42
C LEU A 4 35.22 10.56 -46.14
N LYS A 5 34.84 9.95 -44.99
CA LYS A 5 34.43 10.54 -43.66
C LYS A 5 33.52 11.79 -43.76
N PHE A 6 32.43 11.96 -42.99
CA PHE A 6 31.85 11.26 -41.82
C PHE A 6 30.31 11.03 -42.05
N ASP A 7 29.40 10.61 -41.14
CA ASP A 7 29.43 10.22 -39.71
C ASP A 7 28.21 9.32 -39.31
N VAL A 8 28.11 8.99 -38.00
CA VAL A 8 27.02 8.38 -37.19
C VAL A 8 26.46 7.00 -37.59
N CYS A 9 27.03 6.06 -36.84
CA CYS A 9 26.66 4.72 -36.39
C CYS A 9 25.24 4.12 -36.56
N ILE A 10 25.00 2.77 -36.72
CA ILE A 10 25.64 1.54 -36.16
C ILE A 10 25.19 1.31 -34.68
N LEU A 11 24.46 0.26 -34.23
CA LEU A 11 24.21 -1.10 -34.74
C LEU A 11 22.95 -1.80 -34.19
N GLN A 12 22.55 -2.85 -34.92
CA GLN A 12 22.08 -4.18 -34.48
C GLN A 12 20.97 -4.34 -33.43
N ARG A 13 19.95 -5.11 -33.85
CA ARG A 13 19.77 -6.46 -33.30
C ARG A 13 19.35 -7.44 -34.42
N PHE A 14 20.03 -8.59 -34.44
CA PHE A 14 19.71 -9.86 -35.11
C PHE A 14 19.12 -9.82 -36.53
N GLY A 15 19.95 -10.20 -37.52
CA GLY A 15 19.45 -10.78 -38.77
C GLY A 15 19.61 -12.31 -38.74
N ILE A 16 18.66 -13.02 -39.35
CA ILE A 16 18.90 -14.13 -40.31
C ILE A 16 17.63 -14.28 -41.15
N LYS A 17 17.75 -13.81 -42.40
CA LYS A 17 17.29 -14.41 -43.67
C LYS A 17 15.87 -15.00 -43.78
N GLU A 18 15.03 -14.28 -44.50
CA GLU A 18 14.26 -14.88 -45.60
C GLU A 18 14.95 -14.53 -46.94
N GLN A 19 14.90 -15.45 -47.91
CA GLN A 19 15.42 -15.26 -49.27
C GLN A 19 14.31 -15.47 -50.29
N ASN A 20 14.47 -14.82 -51.44
CA ASN A 20 13.70 -14.89 -52.69
C ASN A 20 12.38 -14.08 -52.65
N LEU A 21 12.28 -12.92 -53.34
CA LEU A 21 12.27 -12.71 -54.82
C LEU A 21 11.02 -13.36 -55.45
N GLU A 22 10.22 -12.68 -56.29
CA GLU A 22 10.60 -11.69 -57.32
C GLU A 22 9.71 -10.43 -57.46
N PHE A 23 10.21 -9.47 -58.26
CA PHE A 23 9.54 -8.27 -58.78
C PHE A 23 8.48 -8.64 -59.85
N GLY A 24 7.52 -7.81 -60.26
CA GLY A 24 7.19 -6.41 -59.94
C GLY A 24 6.69 -5.64 -61.20
N LYS A 25 6.35 -4.34 -61.07
CA LYS A 25 5.96 -3.38 -62.15
C LYS A 25 4.58 -3.64 -62.81
N ARG A 26 3.81 -2.67 -63.34
CA ARG A 26 3.84 -1.18 -63.29
C ARG A 26 2.46 -0.63 -63.75
N ASP A 27 2.14 0.58 -63.29
CA ASP A 27 1.51 1.71 -64.02
C ASP A 27 0.08 1.68 -64.65
N PHE A 28 -0.64 2.76 -64.34
CA PHE A 28 -1.46 3.64 -65.21
C PHE A 28 -2.99 3.45 -65.46
N GLU A 29 -3.71 4.48 -64.98
CA GLU A 29 -4.78 5.28 -65.62
C GLU A 29 -6.17 4.73 -66.07
N ARG A 30 -7.20 5.23 -65.35
CA ARG A 30 -8.31 6.12 -65.81
C ARG A 30 -9.10 5.85 -67.12
N LYS A 31 -10.44 5.95 -66.93
CA LYS A 31 -11.55 6.21 -67.90
C LYS A 31 -12.06 5.00 -68.70
N GLY A 32 -13.38 4.97 -68.97
CA GLY A 32 -13.98 4.08 -69.98
C GLY A 32 -15.36 3.53 -69.62
N LYS A 33 -16.40 4.37 -69.72
CA LYS A 33 -17.83 4.01 -69.56
C LYS A 33 -18.35 3.32 -70.83
N ILE A 34 -19.26 2.32 -70.72
CA ILE A 34 -20.46 2.02 -71.59
C ILE A 34 -20.76 0.51 -71.77
N CYS A 35 -22.07 0.24 -71.92
CA CYS A 35 -22.90 -0.97 -71.87
C CYS A 35 -22.66 -2.12 -72.89
N GLY A 36 -23.31 -3.27 -72.62
CA GLY A 36 -23.56 -4.43 -73.51
C GLY A 36 -23.53 -5.75 -72.72
N GLU A 37 -24.63 -6.31 -72.20
CA GLU A 37 -25.79 -7.01 -72.82
C GLU A 37 -25.64 -8.58 -72.81
N SER A 38 -26.64 -9.24 -72.19
CA SER A 38 -27.00 -10.68 -72.09
C SER A 38 -25.99 -11.83 -72.40
N THR A 39 -25.84 -12.79 -71.47
CA THR A 39 -26.44 -14.16 -71.52
C THR A 39 -26.09 -15.01 -70.28
N GLU A 40 -26.66 -16.20 -70.16
CA GLU A 40 -26.79 -17.04 -68.95
C GLU A 40 -25.53 -17.83 -68.53
N GLY A 41 -25.44 -18.23 -67.26
CA GLY A 41 -24.77 -19.47 -66.86
C GLY A 41 -23.79 -19.40 -65.67
N SER A 42 -24.19 -19.99 -64.54
CA SER A 42 -23.37 -20.38 -63.35
C SER A 42 -22.74 -19.26 -62.48
N LEU A 43 -23.03 -19.34 -61.17
CA LEU A 43 -22.52 -18.44 -60.13
C LEU A 43 -21.25 -19.00 -59.45
N PRO A 44 -20.18 -18.21 -59.31
CA PRO A 44 -19.22 -18.35 -58.22
C PRO A 44 -19.66 -17.48 -57.02
N ILE A 45 -19.64 -18.08 -55.82
CA ILE A 45 -20.12 -17.47 -54.58
C ILE A 45 -19.14 -16.39 -54.10
N MET A 46 -19.57 -15.12 -54.13
CA MET A 46 -18.85 -14.01 -53.48
C MET A 46 -19.06 -14.05 -51.95
N ALA A 47 -17.98 -14.20 -51.20
CA ALA A 47 -18.01 -14.08 -49.74
C ALA A 47 -18.12 -12.61 -49.32
N ALA A 48 -19.27 -12.21 -48.78
CA ALA A 48 -19.51 -10.85 -48.31
C ALA A 48 -18.92 -10.62 -46.91
N LEU A 49 -17.93 -9.72 -46.81
CA LEU A 49 -17.29 -9.33 -45.54
C LEU A 49 -17.97 -8.06 -44.99
N ILE A 50 -18.94 -8.24 -44.10
CA ILE A 50 -19.74 -7.14 -43.53
C ILE A 50 -19.01 -6.56 -42.31
N VAL A 51 -18.51 -5.33 -42.42
CA VAL A 51 -17.77 -4.64 -41.35
C VAL A 51 -18.70 -3.72 -40.56
N THR A 52 -19.14 -4.16 -39.37
CA THR A 52 -19.92 -3.32 -38.44
C THR A 52 -19.10 -2.92 -37.21
N ARG A 53 -18.37 -1.81 -37.38
CA ARG A 53 -17.83 -0.85 -36.37
C ARG A 53 -17.05 -1.31 -35.13
N ASN A 54 -16.99 -2.58 -34.73
CA ASN A 54 -16.05 -3.08 -33.69
C ASN A 54 -15.89 -4.62 -33.61
N VAL A 55 -16.49 -5.42 -34.49
CA VAL A 55 -16.33 -6.89 -34.50
C VAL A 55 -16.02 -7.40 -35.90
N CYS A 56 -14.94 -8.18 -36.04
CA CYS A 56 -14.64 -8.92 -37.25
C CYS A 56 -15.11 -10.37 -37.09
N ILE A 57 -16.16 -10.75 -37.82
CA ILE A 57 -16.67 -12.13 -37.83
C ILE A 57 -16.14 -12.83 -39.09
N ALA A 58 -15.17 -13.74 -38.91
CA ALA A 58 -14.71 -14.62 -39.97
C ALA A 58 -15.51 -15.93 -39.93
N LYS A 59 -16.28 -16.23 -40.99
CA LYS A 59 -16.98 -17.51 -41.16
C LYS A 59 -16.24 -18.36 -42.18
N GLN A 60 -15.47 -19.35 -41.71
CA GLN A 60 -14.90 -20.39 -42.57
C GLN A 60 -15.90 -21.55 -42.70
N SER A 61 -16.16 -22.01 -43.93
CA SER A 61 -17.18 -23.02 -44.22
C SER A 61 -16.59 -24.39 -44.51
N ALA A 62 -16.13 -25.08 -43.47
CA ALA A 62 -16.13 -26.56 -43.34
C ALA A 62 -15.64 -26.92 -41.93
N ASN A 63 -16.49 -27.57 -41.12
CA ASN A 63 -16.23 -28.04 -39.75
C ASN A 63 -15.72 -26.95 -38.78
N GLY A 64 -16.64 -26.41 -37.98
CA GLY A 64 -16.49 -25.08 -37.39
C GLY A 64 -15.76 -24.98 -36.05
N ILE A 65 -15.03 -23.88 -35.89
CA ILE A 65 -14.86 -23.15 -34.63
C ILE A 65 -15.18 -21.67 -34.91
N LEU A 66 -16.07 -21.06 -34.15
CA LEU A 66 -16.44 -19.65 -34.33
C LEU A 66 -15.46 -18.73 -33.57
N GLY A 67 -14.37 -18.34 -34.22
CA GLY A 67 -13.38 -17.44 -33.64
C GLY A 67 -13.83 -15.98 -33.60
N VAL A 68 -14.29 -15.51 -32.43
CA VAL A 68 -14.56 -14.08 -32.20
C VAL A 68 -13.25 -13.36 -31.87
N LEU A 69 -12.62 -12.76 -32.88
CA LEU A 69 -11.49 -11.86 -32.68
C LEU A 69 -12.00 -10.49 -32.22
N TYR A 70 -11.78 -10.17 -30.94
CA TYR A 70 -11.91 -8.82 -30.41
C TYR A 70 -10.51 -8.16 -30.41
N PRO A 71 -10.13 -7.39 -31.44
CA PRO A 71 -8.91 -6.61 -31.39
C PRO A 71 -9.08 -5.53 -30.31
N ARG A 72 -8.36 -5.68 -29.18
CA ARG A 72 -8.18 -4.57 -28.22
C ARG A 72 -7.32 -3.49 -28.86
N THR A 73 -7.94 -2.62 -29.66
CA THR A 73 -7.34 -1.36 -30.06
C THR A 73 -7.16 -0.49 -28.82
N CYS A 74 -5.91 -0.36 -28.38
CA CYS A 74 -5.53 0.60 -27.35
C CYS A 74 -5.59 2.01 -27.95
N ASN A 75 -6.80 2.59 -27.97
CA ASN A 75 -7.03 3.97 -28.39
C ASN A 75 -6.36 4.94 -27.40
N TYR A 76 -5.05 5.15 -27.56
CA TYR A 76 -4.33 6.25 -26.93
C TYR A 76 -4.82 7.57 -27.54
N SER A 77 -5.75 8.22 -26.82
CA SER A 77 -6.11 9.63 -26.99
C SER A 77 -6.64 10.05 -28.38
N THR A 78 -7.58 9.29 -28.95
CA THR A 78 -8.41 9.72 -30.09
C THR A 78 -9.91 9.77 -29.77
N ASP A 79 -10.26 10.09 -28.52
CA ASP A 79 -11.61 10.50 -28.18
C ASP A 79 -11.87 11.90 -28.76
N ALA A 80 -12.87 12.02 -29.63
CA ALA A 80 -13.38 13.32 -30.08
C ALA A 80 -13.79 14.17 -28.85
N PRO A 81 -13.67 15.52 -28.91
CA PRO A 81 -13.98 16.38 -27.77
C PRO A 81 -15.46 16.22 -27.35
N ARG A 82 -15.69 15.44 -26.29
CA ARG A 82 -17.03 15.25 -25.72
C ARG A 82 -17.40 16.52 -24.95
N PRO A 83 -18.52 17.20 -25.26
CA PRO A 83 -18.97 18.34 -24.48
C PRO A 83 -19.28 17.90 -23.05
N LEU A 84 -18.72 18.63 -22.07
CA LEU A 84 -19.00 18.40 -20.65
C LEU A 84 -20.33 19.06 -20.29
N ASN A 85 -21.41 18.28 -20.26
CA ASN A 85 -22.74 18.78 -19.92
C ASN A 85 -22.90 19.15 -18.42
N THR A 86 -21.97 18.74 -17.55
CA THR A 86 -21.97 19.06 -16.10
C THR A 86 -20.54 19.15 -15.57
N THR A 87 -20.37 19.84 -14.43
CA THR A 87 -19.12 19.92 -13.65
C THR A 87 -18.90 18.73 -12.72
N ASN A 88 -19.74 17.69 -12.76
CA ASN A 88 -19.61 16.52 -11.90
C ASN A 88 -18.31 15.75 -12.17
N LEU A 89 -17.51 15.52 -11.13
CA LEU A 89 -16.23 14.80 -11.21
C LEU A 89 -16.36 13.40 -11.84
N SER A 90 -17.48 12.71 -11.59
CA SER A 90 -17.80 11.42 -12.22
C SER A 90 -17.93 11.49 -13.75
N ALA A 91 -18.36 12.63 -14.31
CA ALA A 91 -18.42 12.86 -15.75
C ALA A 91 -17.06 13.26 -16.36
N MET A 92 -16.07 13.61 -15.52
CA MET A 92 -14.71 13.94 -15.95
C MET A 92 -13.78 12.72 -16.04
N LYS A 93 -14.24 11.52 -15.66
CA LYS A 93 -13.45 10.27 -15.76
C LYS A 93 -13.00 10.03 -17.21
N ARG A 94 -11.69 9.89 -17.42
CA ARG A 94 -11.04 9.80 -18.74
C ARG A 94 -9.95 8.73 -18.76
N GLY A 95 -9.86 7.98 -19.86
CA GLY A 95 -8.85 6.95 -20.09
C GLY A 95 -9.24 5.56 -19.56
N THR A 96 -8.40 4.57 -19.84
CA THR A 96 -8.68 3.13 -19.60
C THR A 96 -8.46 2.66 -18.16
N GLY A 97 -8.20 3.58 -17.23
CA GLY A 97 -7.68 3.27 -15.89
C GLY A 97 -6.17 2.99 -15.91
N GLY A 98 -5.41 3.74 -15.11
CA GLY A 98 -3.95 3.67 -15.05
C GLY A 98 -3.31 5.01 -14.69
N ARG A 99 -1.97 5.07 -14.65
CA ARG A 99 -1.18 6.22 -14.18
C ARG A 99 -1.56 7.56 -14.84
N SER A 100 -1.75 7.57 -16.16
CA SER A 100 -2.06 8.75 -16.96
C SER A 100 -3.56 8.95 -17.23
N SER A 101 -4.41 8.07 -16.68
CA SER A 101 -5.87 8.27 -16.70
C SER A 101 -6.27 9.32 -15.66
N PHE A 102 -7.47 9.89 -15.78
CA PHE A 102 -8.03 10.74 -14.73
C PHE A 102 -9.32 10.12 -14.21
N ASN A 103 -9.39 9.89 -12.90
CA ASN A 103 -10.50 9.16 -12.28
C ASN A 103 -11.51 10.06 -11.55
N GLY A 104 -11.37 11.39 -11.63
CA GLY A 104 -12.24 12.36 -10.97
C GLY A 104 -11.96 12.55 -9.47
N ILE A 105 -10.98 11.85 -8.89
CA ILE A 105 -10.66 11.95 -7.47
C ILE A 105 -9.48 12.91 -7.28
N VAL A 106 -9.64 13.83 -6.33
CA VAL A 106 -8.61 14.78 -5.85
C VAL A 106 -8.42 14.52 -4.36
N ALA A 107 -7.40 13.74 -4.02
CA ALA A 107 -7.16 13.24 -2.67
C ALA A 107 -6.09 14.06 -1.93
N THR A 108 -6.42 14.64 -0.77
CA THR A 108 -5.40 15.15 0.17
C THR A 108 -4.95 14.03 1.10
N VAL A 109 -3.64 13.74 1.15
CA VAL A 109 -3.07 12.66 1.98
C VAL A 109 -2.18 13.24 3.09
N PHE A 110 -2.78 13.50 4.26
CA PHE A 110 -2.02 13.88 5.45
C PHE A 110 -1.20 12.69 5.98
N GLY A 111 0.09 12.90 6.24
CA GLY A 111 1.01 11.83 6.65
C GLY A 111 1.66 11.07 5.48
N CYS A 112 1.59 11.59 4.25
CA CYS A 112 2.18 11.00 3.04
C CYS A 112 3.69 10.66 3.15
N SER A 113 4.47 11.40 3.95
CA SER A 113 5.90 11.15 4.19
C SER A 113 6.18 9.89 5.03
N GLY A 114 5.19 9.41 5.80
CA GLY A 114 5.30 8.23 6.67
C GLY A 114 5.32 6.90 5.91
N PHE A 115 5.38 5.78 6.65
CA PHE A 115 5.42 4.42 6.12
C PHE A 115 4.21 4.12 5.22
N VAL A 116 3.01 3.99 5.82
CA VAL A 116 1.75 3.68 5.10
C VAL A 116 1.44 4.69 4.00
N GLY A 117 1.74 5.97 4.23
CA GLY A 117 1.47 7.07 3.30
C GLY A 117 2.08 6.87 1.92
N ARG A 118 3.30 6.32 1.85
CA ARG A 118 3.99 6.03 0.58
C ARG A 118 3.23 5.00 -0.26
N TYR A 119 2.76 3.92 0.37
CA TYR A 119 2.02 2.86 -0.32
C TYR A 119 0.64 3.33 -0.78
N VAL A 120 -0.07 4.12 0.05
CA VAL A 120 -1.35 4.74 -0.34
C VAL A 120 -1.16 5.69 -1.53
N CYS A 121 -0.16 6.58 -1.49
CA CYS A 121 0.13 7.49 -2.61
C CYS A 121 0.50 6.72 -3.89
N ASN A 122 1.27 5.63 -3.79
CA ASN A 122 1.61 4.78 -4.93
C ASN A 122 0.36 4.11 -5.55
N LYS A 123 -0.55 3.56 -4.74
CA LYS A 123 -1.79 2.92 -5.20
C LYS A 123 -2.77 3.94 -5.83
N LEU A 124 -2.87 5.14 -5.26
CA LEU A 124 -3.64 6.26 -5.84
C LEU A 124 -3.03 6.76 -7.16
N GLY A 125 -1.71 6.95 -7.21
CA GLY A 125 -1.00 7.41 -8.42
C GLY A 125 -1.06 6.39 -9.57
N LYS A 126 -0.97 5.09 -9.26
CA LYS A 126 -1.23 4.00 -10.22
C LYS A 126 -2.65 4.02 -10.78
N SER A 127 -3.61 4.56 -10.03
CA SER A 127 -5.02 4.70 -10.42
C SER A 127 -5.34 5.99 -11.18
N GLY A 128 -4.38 6.89 -11.39
CA GLY A 128 -4.62 8.19 -12.04
C GLY A 128 -5.39 9.19 -11.15
N THR A 129 -5.25 9.06 -9.83
CA THR A 129 -5.80 10.02 -8.86
C THR A 129 -4.89 11.25 -8.78
N GLN A 130 -5.47 12.45 -8.84
CA GLN A 130 -4.74 13.66 -8.48
C GLN A 130 -4.60 13.71 -6.95
N MET A 131 -3.40 13.95 -6.44
CA MET A 131 -3.10 13.95 -5.02
C MET A 131 -2.42 15.24 -4.58
N VAL A 132 -2.98 15.84 -3.53
CA VAL A 132 -2.34 16.90 -2.76
C VAL A 132 -1.62 16.22 -1.59
N LEU A 133 -0.31 16.43 -1.50
CA LEU A 133 0.58 15.83 -0.53
C LEU A 133 1.03 16.90 0.46
N PRO A 134 0.24 17.17 1.51
CA PRO A 134 0.63 18.06 2.59
C PRO A 134 1.78 17.40 3.39
N TYR A 135 2.92 18.09 3.43
CA TYR A 135 4.13 17.64 4.12
C TYR A 135 4.63 18.66 5.14
N ARG A 136 5.36 18.17 6.15
CA ARG A 136 5.94 18.95 7.25
C ARG A 136 7.40 18.58 7.37
N GLY A 137 8.28 19.56 7.48
CA GLY A 137 9.73 19.37 7.37
C GLY A 137 10.22 19.65 5.95
N ASP A 138 11.25 18.95 5.52
CA ASP A 138 11.98 19.25 4.27
C ASP A 138 11.33 18.59 3.04
N GLU A 139 11.51 19.22 1.87
CA GLU A 139 10.99 18.68 0.60
C GLU A 139 11.65 17.34 0.21
N SER A 140 12.89 17.11 0.66
CA SER A 140 13.66 15.88 0.46
C SER A 140 12.91 14.63 0.95
N ASP A 141 12.25 14.71 2.10
CA ASP A 141 11.51 13.60 2.71
C ASP A 141 10.37 13.08 1.82
N VAL A 142 9.78 13.96 1.01
CA VAL A 142 8.66 13.65 0.11
C VAL A 142 9.05 13.60 -1.37
N MET A 143 10.31 13.93 -1.71
CA MET A 143 10.80 13.96 -3.09
C MET A 143 10.53 12.67 -3.87
N ARG A 144 10.68 11.48 -3.24
CA ARG A 144 10.37 10.19 -3.89
C ARG A 144 8.89 10.02 -4.28
N LEU A 145 7.97 10.79 -3.71
CA LEU A 145 6.55 10.73 -4.09
C LEU A 145 6.30 11.41 -5.44
N LYS A 146 7.24 12.22 -5.96
CA LYS A 146 7.20 12.78 -7.32
C LYS A 146 7.06 11.71 -8.39
N VAL A 147 7.60 10.50 -8.17
CA VAL A 147 7.48 9.40 -9.15
C VAL A 147 6.18 8.60 -9.02
N CYS A 148 5.36 8.79 -7.98
CA CYS A 148 4.14 7.99 -7.77
C CYS A 148 3.02 8.28 -8.77
N GLY A 149 2.84 9.55 -9.17
CA GLY A 149 1.84 9.98 -10.15
C GLY A 149 2.45 10.56 -11.42
N ASP A 150 1.63 10.78 -12.44
CA ASP A 150 2.04 11.46 -13.67
C ASP A 150 2.23 12.98 -13.46
N LEU A 151 2.74 13.68 -14.48
CA LEU A 151 2.92 15.13 -14.43
C LEU A 151 1.60 15.85 -14.10
N GLY A 152 1.63 16.75 -13.12
CA GLY A 152 0.45 17.47 -12.63
C GLY A 152 -0.48 16.67 -11.70
N GLN A 153 -0.27 15.36 -11.54
CA GLN A 153 -1.06 14.52 -10.62
C GLN A 153 -0.58 14.65 -9.17
N VAL A 154 0.71 14.95 -8.92
CA VAL A 154 1.26 15.07 -7.57
C VAL A 154 1.57 16.53 -7.26
N LEU A 155 0.88 17.09 -6.26
CA LEU A 155 1.05 18.47 -5.81
C LEU A 155 1.53 18.49 -4.36
N PHE A 156 2.68 19.10 -4.09
CA PHE A 156 3.19 19.23 -2.72
C PHE A 156 2.71 20.52 -2.07
N HIS A 157 2.34 20.46 -0.80
CA HIS A 157 1.95 21.63 -0.01
C HIS A 157 2.63 21.59 1.35
N PHE A 158 3.30 22.66 1.74
CA PHE A 158 3.86 22.76 3.10
C PHE A 158 2.75 23.10 4.10
N TYR A 159 2.70 22.41 5.24
CA TYR A 159 1.75 22.73 6.32
C TYR A 159 2.34 22.43 7.71
N ASP A 160 1.77 23.06 8.73
CA ASP A 160 1.91 22.63 10.12
C ASP A 160 0.54 22.22 10.69
N LEU A 161 0.53 21.27 11.62
CA LEU A 161 -0.69 20.71 12.23
C LEU A 161 -1.41 21.71 13.17
N ARG A 162 -0.71 22.79 13.53
CA ARG A 162 -1.24 23.91 14.32
C ARG A 162 -1.82 25.04 13.46
N ASP A 163 -1.45 25.14 12.18
CA ASP A 163 -1.98 26.17 11.28
C ASP A 163 -3.19 25.68 10.49
N GLU A 164 -4.37 26.11 10.95
CA GLU A 164 -5.64 25.83 10.30
C GLU A 164 -5.76 26.44 8.90
N LYS A 165 -5.02 27.52 8.58
CA LYS A 165 -5.05 28.14 7.25
C LYS A 165 -4.33 27.27 6.22
N ALA A 166 -3.16 26.73 6.56
CA ALA A 166 -2.45 25.78 5.71
C ALA A 166 -3.29 24.50 5.47
N ILE A 167 -3.88 23.93 6.52
CA ILE A 167 -4.77 22.75 6.40
C ILE A 167 -5.97 23.04 5.50
N ARG A 168 -6.66 24.18 5.69
CA ARG A 168 -7.79 24.58 4.83
C ARG A 168 -7.36 24.82 3.38
N THR A 169 -6.15 25.34 3.15
CA THR A 169 -5.60 25.54 1.81
C THR A 169 -5.33 24.22 1.09
N ALA A 170 -4.75 23.23 1.78
CA ALA A 170 -4.56 21.88 1.24
C ALA A 170 -5.90 21.21 0.86
N CYS A 171 -6.89 21.26 1.77
CA CYS A 171 -8.19 20.61 1.55
C CYS A 171 -9.07 21.30 0.50
N LYS A 172 -8.84 22.58 0.15
CA LYS A 172 -9.80 23.47 -0.56
C LYS A 172 -10.46 22.87 -1.81
N TYR A 173 -9.72 22.07 -2.59
CA TYR A 173 -10.21 21.44 -3.83
C TYR A 173 -10.23 19.91 -3.76
N SER A 174 -10.13 19.33 -2.56
CA SER A 174 -10.10 17.88 -2.36
C SER A 174 -11.50 17.33 -2.15
N ASN A 175 -11.88 16.32 -2.92
CA ASN A 175 -13.12 15.59 -2.67
C ASN A 175 -12.94 14.50 -1.60
N VAL A 176 -11.70 14.03 -1.42
CA VAL A 176 -11.35 12.99 -0.45
C VAL A 176 -10.15 13.43 0.40
N VAL A 177 -10.22 13.19 1.71
CA VAL A 177 -9.11 13.42 2.63
C VAL A 177 -8.76 12.13 3.35
N ILE A 178 -7.49 11.77 3.34
CA ILE A 178 -6.94 10.60 4.03
C ILE A 178 -5.99 11.09 5.13
N ASN A 179 -6.31 10.78 6.39
CA ASN A 179 -5.54 11.16 7.55
C ASN A 179 -4.73 9.97 8.10
N LEU A 180 -3.43 9.97 7.82
CA LEU A 180 -2.42 9.01 8.30
C LEU A 180 -1.46 9.65 9.32
N VAL A 181 -1.82 10.80 9.90
CA VAL A 181 -0.97 11.51 10.87
C VAL A 181 -0.94 10.73 12.18
N GLY A 182 0.28 10.48 12.67
CA GLY A 182 0.49 9.84 13.96
C GLY A 182 1.95 9.58 14.29
N ARG A 183 2.23 9.38 15.57
CA ARG A 183 3.50 8.90 16.11
C ARG A 183 3.24 7.96 17.28
N GLU A 184 4.05 6.92 17.42
CA GLU A 184 4.01 5.96 18.54
C GLU A 184 4.68 6.50 19.81
N TYR A 185 5.52 7.54 19.68
CA TYR A 185 6.23 8.18 20.78
C TYR A 185 5.97 9.70 20.78
N GLU A 186 5.99 10.33 21.96
CA GLU A 186 5.87 11.78 22.07
C GLU A 186 7.16 12.48 21.65
N THR A 187 7.06 13.65 21.02
CA THR A 187 8.20 14.51 20.69
C THR A 187 8.16 15.73 21.60
N LYS A 188 9.30 16.33 21.95
CA LYS A 188 9.36 17.50 22.88
C LYS A 188 8.34 18.61 22.57
N ASN A 189 8.09 18.84 21.29
CA ASN A 189 7.19 19.90 20.81
C ASN A 189 5.74 19.45 20.56
N PHE A 190 5.46 18.15 20.50
CA PHE A 190 4.18 17.56 20.11
C PHE A 190 3.88 16.31 20.94
N LYS A 191 2.90 16.43 21.84
CA LYS A 191 2.38 15.36 22.69
C LYS A 191 1.34 14.51 21.95
N PHE A 192 1.00 13.33 22.48
CA PHE A 192 -0.02 12.46 21.89
C PHE A 192 -1.38 13.15 21.73
N LYS A 193 -1.78 13.98 22.71
CA LYS A 193 -3.02 14.78 22.65
C LYS A 193 -3.02 15.73 21.44
N ASP A 194 -1.96 16.53 21.29
CA ASP A 194 -1.82 17.52 20.22
C ASP A 194 -1.95 16.87 18.82
N VAL A 195 -1.41 15.66 18.66
CA VAL A 195 -1.33 14.96 17.36
C VAL A 195 -2.58 14.13 17.08
N HIS A 196 -2.94 13.22 17.98
CA HIS A 196 -3.99 12.22 17.74
C HIS A 196 -5.39 12.74 18.06
N ILE A 197 -5.54 13.67 19.00
CA ILE A 197 -6.86 14.22 19.40
C ILE A 197 -7.07 15.57 18.71
N ASP A 198 -6.30 16.59 19.10
CA ASP A 198 -6.53 17.96 18.64
C ASP A 198 -6.21 18.12 17.15
N GLY A 199 -5.15 17.48 16.66
CA GLY A 199 -4.80 17.44 15.23
C GLY A 199 -5.84 16.73 14.37
N ALA A 200 -6.32 15.55 14.80
CA ALA A 200 -7.36 14.82 14.07
C ALA A 200 -8.70 15.57 14.08
N ARG A 201 -9.09 16.18 15.22
CA ARG A 201 -10.27 17.04 15.34
C ARG A 201 -10.21 18.25 14.42
N ARG A 202 -9.07 18.98 14.37
CA ARG A 202 -8.88 20.12 13.45
C ARG A 202 -9.05 19.69 11.99
N ILE A 203 -8.43 18.59 11.58
CA ILE A 203 -8.56 18.07 10.21
C ILE A 203 -10.04 17.73 9.91
N ALA A 204 -10.71 16.99 10.78
CA ALA A 204 -12.12 16.62 10.59
C ALA A 204 -13.05 17.84 10.52
N ARG A 205 -12.88 18.82 11.40
CA ARG A 205 -13.64 20.08 11.41
C ARG A 205 -13.44 20.86 10.10
N ILE A 206 -12.19 21.02 9.66
CA ILE A 206 -11.87 21.72 8.40
C ILE A 206 -12.41 20.96 7.18
N CYS A 207 -12.40 19.62 7.20
CA CYS A 207 -13.02 18.81 6.14
C CYS A 207 -14.54 19.03 6.05
N ARG A 208 -15.23 19.17 7.20
CA ARG A 208 -16.65 19.56 7.24
C ARG A 208 -16.85 20.98 6.68
N GLU A 209 -16.05 21.95 7.12
CA GLU A 209 -16.13 23.36 6.67
C GLU A 209 -15.91 23.52 5.16
N VAL A 210 -15.02 22.72 4.56
CA VAL A 210 -14.72 22.74 3.11
C VAL A 210 -15.74 21.93 2.29
N GLY A 211 -16.49 21.02 2.91
CA GLY A 211 -17.48 20.17 2.23
C GLY A 211 -16.87 18.93 1.54
N VAL A 212 -15.82 18.35 2.13
CA VAL A 212 -15.18 17.12 1.64
C VAL A 212 -16.17 15.95 1.63
N GLU A 213 -16.23 15.18 0.53
CA GLU A 213 -17.17 14.06 0.36
C GLU A 213 -16.84 12.88 1.28
N ARG A 214 -15.55 12.52 1.38
CA ARG A 214 -15.08 11.36 2.15
C ARG A 214 -13.86 11.74 3.00
N LEU A 215 -13.95 11.48 4.31
CA LEU A 215 -12.82 11.53 5.24
C LEU A 215 -12.48 10.10 5.67
N ILE A 216 -11.24 9.66 5.46
CA ILE A 216 -10.71 8.39 5.93
C ILE A 216 -9.69 8.69 7.04
N HIS A 217 -9.84 8.07 8.21
CA HIS A 217 -8.92 8.21 9.33
C HIS A 217 -8.31 6.85 9.69
N VAL A 218 -6.99 6.80 9.87
CA VAL A 218 -6.28 5.57 10.26
C VAL A 218 -5.88 5.62 11.74
N SER A 219 -6.38 4.63 12.47
CA SER A 219 -6.21 4.45 13.91
C SER A 219 -5.28 3.26 14.19
N ALA A 220 -5.64 2.37 15.12
CA ALA A 220 -5.00 1.08 15.40
C ALA A 220 -6.08 0.05 15.82
N LEU A 221 -5.73 -1.24 15.91
CA LEU A 221 -6.68 -2.31 16.24
C LEU A 221 -7.15 -2.28 17.71
N ASN A 222 -6.21 -2.39 18.65
CA ASN A 222 -6.46 -2.60 20.09
C ASN A 222 -6.82 -1.29 20.81
N VAL A 223 -7.75 -0.55 20.24
CA VAL A 223 -8.07 0.83 20.62
C VAL A 223 -9.25 0.82 21.60
N ASP A 224 -8.92 0.55 22.86
CA ASP A 224 -9.84 0.54 24.00
C ASP A 224 -9.83 1.90 24.76
N PRO A 225 -10.94 2.28 25.42
CA PRO A 225 -11.02 3.53 26.19
C PRO A 225 -10.15 3.50 27.45
N GLU A 226 -10.02 2.32 28.05
CA GLU A 226 -9.19 2.03 29.22
C GLU A 226 -8.29 0.84 28.87
N PRO A 227 -7.10 1.08 28.28
CA PRO A 227 -6.18 0.00 27.94
C PRO A 227 -5.64 -0.65 29.22
N GLU A 228 -5.60 -1.98 29.22
CA GLU A 228 -4.92 -2.76 30.25
C GLU A 228 -3.43 -2.37 30.32
N GLY A 229 -2.87 -2.30 31.53
CA GLY A 229 -1.47 -1.92 31.76
C GLY A 229 -0.62 -3.09 32.21
N HIS A 230 0.38 -3.43 31.40
CA HIS A 230 1.33 -4.51 31.67
C HIS A 230 2.64 -3.99 32.27
N ILE A 231 3.27 -3.00 31.62
CA ILE A 231 4.53 -2.37 32.04
C ILE A 231 4.27 -0.94 32.53
N ILE A 232 3.39 -0.21 31.84
CA ILE A 232 2.99 1.15 32.16
C ILE A 232 1.72 1.11 33.03
N SER A 233 1.76 1.74 34.20
CA SER A 233 0.57 1.92 35.04
C SER A 233 -0.49 2.77 34.33
N GLY A 234 -1.65 2.18 34.06
CA GLY A 234 -2.73 2.79 33.27
C GLY A 234 -2.62 2.57 31.75
N GLY A 235 -1.77 1.65 31.31
CA GLY A 235 -1.72 1.16 29.92
C GLY A 235 -1.14 2.13 28.90
N SER A 236 -1.29 1.75 27.62
CA SER A 236 -0.76 2.51 26.49
C SER A 236 -1.46 3.87 26.32
N LYS A 237 -0.69 4.95 26.49
CA LYS A 237 -1.14 6.32 26.20
C LYS A 237 -1.43 6.50 24.72
N PHE A 238 -0.67 5.83 23.84
CA PHE A 238 -0.88 5.84 22.40
C PHE A 238 -2.26 5.28 22.03
N LEU A 239 -2.59 4.05 22.46
CA LEU A 239 -3.89 3.42 22.16
C LEU A 239 -5.06 4.25 22.69
N ARG A 240 -4.95 4.73 23.94
CA ARG A 240 -5.96 5.64 24.54
C ARG A 240 -6.11 6.94 23.74
N SER A 241 -5.01 7.56 23.31
CA SER A 241 -5.07 8.79 22.51
C SER A 241 -5.65 8.57 21.11
N LYS A 242 -5.42 7.40 20.50
CA LYS A 242 -6.08 6.99 19.26
C LYS A 242 -7.59 6.81 19.47
N ARG A 243 -8.04 6.19 20.56
CA ARG A 243 -9.48 6.01 20.86
C ARG A 243 -10.22 7.34 20.97
N LEU A 244 -9.60 8.30 21.65
CA LEU A 244 -10.11 9.66 21.80
C LEU A 244 -10.05 10.45 20.48
N GLY A 245 -9.04 10.21 19.66
CA GLY A 245 -8.93 10.75 18.29
C GLY A 245 -10.05 10.28 17.37
N GLU A 246 -10.35 8.98 17.36
CA GLU A 246 -11.49 8.42 16.62
C GLU A 246 -12.82 9.06 17.02
N GLN A 247 -13.05 9.20 18.34
CA GLN A 247 -14.26 9.84 18.85
C GLN A 247 -14.34 11.30 18.38
N ALA A 248 -13.24 12.07 18.51
CA ALA A 248 -13.18 13.45 18.07
C ALA A 248 -13.37 13.64 16.54
N VAL A 249 -12.95 12.65 15.74
CA VAL A 249 -13.20 12.63 14.28
C VAL A 249 -14.68 12.35 13.99
N PHE A 250 -15.30 11.39 14.67
CA PHE A 250 -16.74 11.11 14.51
C PHE A 250 -17.63 12.26 15.00
N GLU A 251 -17.26 12.95 16.09
CA GLU A 251 -17.95 14.15 16.60
C GLU A 251 -18.00 15.26 15.55
N GLU A 252 -16.89 15.53 14.85
CA GLU A 252 -16.83 16.60 13.85
C GLU A 252 -17.33 16.17 12.46
N PHE A 253 -17.08 14.92 12.06
CA PHE A 253 -17.42 14.37 10.75
C PHE A 253 -18.02 12.96 10.88
N PRO A 254 -19.33 12.81 11.16
CA PRO A 254 -19.96 11.51 11.41
C PRO A 254 -19.90 10.50 10.25
N LYS A 255 -19.70 10.98 9.00
CA LYS A 255 -19.57 10.13 7.80
C LYS A 255 -18.15 9.59 7.59
N ALA A 256 -17.24 9.80 8.55
CA ALA A 256 -15.85 9.36 8.44
C ALA A 256 -15.77 7.83 8.38
N THR A 257 -14.82 7.33 7.60
CA THR A 257 -14.47 5.91 7.61
C THR A 257 -13.21 5.74 8.44
N ILE A 258 -13.27 4.90 9.47
CA ILE A 258 -12.11 4.65 10.33
C ILE A 258 -11.55 3.26 10.02
N ILE A 259 -10.26 3.20 9.71
CA ILE A 259 -9.55 1.94 9.50
C ILE A 259 -8.63 1.70 10.70
N ARG A 260 -8.80 0.55 11.34
CA ARG A 260 -8.09 0.09 12.53
C ARG A 260 -7.11 -1.03 12.17
N PRO A 261 -5.87 -0.72 11.76
CA PRO A 261 -4.88 -1.72 11.43
C PRO A 261 -4.28 -2.37 12.68
N ALA A 262 -3.98 -3.67 12.57
CA ALA A 262 -3.06 -4.40 13.42
C ALA A 262 -1.61 -3.91 13.24
N ASP A 263 -0.63 -4.57 13.85
CA ASP A 263 0.79 -4.30 13.59
C ASP A 263 1.11 -4.48 12.09
N ILE A 264 1.41 -3.38 11.39
CA ILE A 264 1.63 -3.38 9.94
C ILE A 264 3.09 -3.72 9.62
N TYR A 265 3.32 -4.68 8.73
CA TYR A 265 4.66 -5.07 8.27
C TYR A 265 4.92 -4.75 6.78
N GLY A 266 6.21 -4.66 6.42
CA GLY A 266 6.70 -4.38 5.07
C GLY A 266 8.04 -3.66 5.04
N SER A 267 8.52 -3.26 3.85
CA SER A 267 9.93 -2.92 3.59
C SER A 267 10.52 -1.73 4.36
N GLU A 268 9.67 -0.92 5.01
CA GLU A 268 10.07 0.22 5.84
C GLU A 268 9.33 0.27 7.18
N ASP A 269 8.90 -0.90 7.67
CA ASP A 269 8.07 -0.98 8.87
C ASP A 269 8.79 -0.59 10.17
N ARG A 270 8.03 -0.66 11.26
CA ARG A 270 8.54 -0.59 12.63
C ARG A 270 8.31 -1.89 13.40
N PHE A 271 7.72 -2.89 12.78
CA PHE A 271 7.42 -4.17 13.41
C PHE A 271 8.59 -5.15 13.21
N LEU A 272 8.85 -5.60 11.97
CA LEU A 272 9.99 -6.47 11.64
C LEU A 272 11.31 -5.79 12.01
N ARG A 273 11.47 -4.51 11.63
CA ARG A 273 12.71 -3.77 11.89
C ARG A 273 13.03 -3.63 13.37
N TYR A 274 12.02 -3.60 14.25
CA TYR A 274 12.21 -3.49 15.70
C TYR A 274 12.85 -4.76 16.29
N TYR A 275 12.37 -5.96 15.92
CA TYR A 275 12.98 -7.23 16.33
C TYR A 275 14.32 -7.53 15.63
N ALA A 276 14.50 -7.02 14.41
CA ALA A 276 15.77 -7.13 13.69
C ALA A 276 16.88 -6.23 14.27
N HIS A 277 16.53 -5.10 14.90
CA HIS A 277 17.48 -4.09 15.35
C HIS A 277 18.39 -4.56 16.49
N VAL A 278 19.68 -4.23 16.42
CA VAL A 278 20.68 -4.65 17.42
C VAL A 278 20.34 -4.13 18.83
N TRP A 279 19.83 -2.90 18.93
CA TRP A 279 19.48 -2.28 20.23
C TRP A 279 18.37 -3.01 21.00
N ARG A 280 17.50 -3.76 20.30
CA ARG A 280 16.41 -4.54 20.91
C ARG A 280 16.91 -5.78 21.67
N ARG A 281 18.12 -6.23 21.37
CA ARG A 281 18.79 -7.38 21.99
C ARG A 281 19.52 -6.95 23.26
N GLN A 282 19.66 -7.89 24.18
CA GLN A 282 20.60 -7.80 25.29
C GLN A 282 21.66 -8.88 25.11
N ILE A 283 22.86 -8.46 24.70
CA ILE A 283 23.95 -9.35 24.26
C ILE A 283 23.48 -10.24 23.09
N ARG A 284 23.08 -11.49 23.36
CA ARG A 284 22.56 -12.45 22.37
C ARG A 284 21.08 -12.79 22.56
N GLY A 285 20.48 -12.41 23.69
CA GLY A 285 19.09 -12.69 23.99
C GLY A 285 18.13 -11.60 23.55
N THR A 286 16.87 -11.98 23.33
CA THR A 286 15.76 -11.03 23.11
C THR A 286 14.79 -11.11 24.29
N PRO A 287 14.72 -10.06 25.15
CA PRO A 287 13.75 -10.01 26.24
C PRO A 287 12.34 -9.81 25.69
N LEU A 288 11.40 -10.70 25.97
CA LEU A 288 9.97 -10.50 25.68
C LEU A 288 9.16 -10.60 26.97
N TRP A 289 7.98 -9.95 27.04
CA TRP A 289 7.08 -10.04 28.19
C TRP A 289 6.50 -11.46 28.32
N PHE A 290 6.68 -12.13 29.47
CA PHE A 290 6.37 -13.57 29.62
C PHE A 290 6.99 -14.43 28.50
N SER A 291 8.20 -14.09 28.05
CA SER A 291 8.86 -14.72 26.90
C SER A 291 8.02 -14.71 25.62
N GLY A 292 7.06 -13.79 25.48
CA GLY A 292 6.15 -13.67 24.34
C GLY A 292 5.07 -14.76 24.28
N GLU A 293 4.93 -15.57 25.33
CA GLU A 293 4.10 -16.79 25.25
C GLU A 293 2.62 -16.58 25.54
N ARG A 294 2.28 -15.45 26.17
CA ARG A 294 0.89 -15.03 26.45
C ARG A 294 0.34 -14.03 25.44
N THR A 295 1.16 -13.61 24.48
CA THR A 295 0.79 -12.58 23.50
C THR A 295 0.53 -13.19 22.13
N VAL A 296 -0.64 -12.87 21.58
CA VAL A 296 -1.04 -13.23 20.21
C VAL A 296 -1.04 -11.96 19.34
N LYS A 297 -0.49 -12.05 18.13
CA LYS A 297 -0.43 -10.97 17.14
C LYS A 297 -0.97 -11.42 15.79
N GLN A 298 -1.61 -10.51 15.05
CA GLN A 298 -2.21 -10.75 13.74
C GLN A 298 -1.72 -9.70 12.72
N PRO A 299 -0.42 -9.71 12.40
CA PRO A 299 0.23 -8.65 11.64
C PRO A 299 -0.29 -8.59 10.19
N VAL A 300 -0.42 -7.38 9.64
CA VAL A 300 -1.06 -7.12 8.34
C VAL A 300 -0.08 -6.51 7.33
N TYR A 301 -0.16 -6.91 6.06
CA TYR A 301 0.75 -6.40 5.03
C TYR A 301 0.40 -4.98 4.58
N VAL A 302 1.40 -4.10 4.50
CA VAL A 302 1.19 -2.67 4.19
C VAL A 302 0.53 -2.39 2.84
N SER A 303 0.77 -3.24 1.82
CA SER A 303 0.16 -3.08 0.49
C SER A 303 -1.35 -3.32 0.51
N ASP A 304 -1.82 -4.17 1.43
CA ASP A 304 -3.20 -4.62 1.54
C ASP A 304 -4.01 -3.61 2.34
N VAL A 305 -3.44 -3.09 3.43
CA VAL A 305 -3.97 -1.91 4.13
C VAL A 305 -4.09 -0.71 3.16
N ALA A 306 -3.06 -0.47 2.34
CA ALA A 306 -3.11 0.60 1.34
C ALA A 306 -4.17 0.33 0.25
N GLN A 307 -4.39 -0.93 -0.13
CA GLN A 307 -5.46 -1.30 -1.06
C GLN A 307 -6.84 -1.09 -0.45
N GLY A 308 -7.07 -1.48 0.80
CA GLY A 308 -8.33 -1.25 1.52
C GLY A 308 -8.65 0.23 1.70
N ILE A 309 -7.63 1.06 1.97
CA ILE A 309 -7.77 2.52 1.95
C ILE A 309 -8.23 2.99 0.56
N VAL A 310 -7.57 2.57 -0.53
CA VAL A 310 -7.96 2.99 -1.90
C VAL A 310 -9.31 2.43 -2.35
N ASN A 311 -9.75 1.29 -1.84
CA ASN A 311 -11.06 0.73 -2.12
C ASN A 311 -12.17 1.49 -1.35
N SER A 312 -11.97 1.80 -0.08
CA SER A 312 -12.90 2.63 0.72
C SER A 312 -13.00 4.11 0.27
N VAL A 313 -12.01 4.61 -0.48
CA VAL A 313 -12.14 5.87 -1.23
C VAL A 313 -13.20 5.79 -2.34
N LYS A 314 -13.35 4.63 -2.98
CA LYS A 314 -14.22 4.42 -4.16
C LYS A 314 -15.63 3.95 -3.79
N ASP A 315 -15.75 3.22 -2.68
CA ASP A 315 -16.99 2.62 -2.22
C ASP A 315 -17.80 3.59 -1.32
N PRO A 316 -19.01 4.02 -1.72
CA PRO A 316 -19.86 4.89 -0.92
C PRO A 316 -20.36 4.24 0.37
N ASP A 317 -20.51 2.91 0.39
CA ASP A 317 -21.11 2.18 1.52
C ASP A 317 -20.18 2.13 2.73
N THR A 318 -18.92 2.52 2.59
CA THR A 318 -17.93 2.59 3.67
C THR A 318 -18.12 3.80 4.60
N ALA A 319 -19.00 4.75 4.27
CA ALA A 319 -19.23 5.97 5.05
C ALA A 319 -19.77 5.69 6.47
N GLY A 320 -19.16 6.31 7.48
CA GLY A 320 -19.54 6.14 8.89
C GLY A 320 -19.16 4.78 9.50
N LYS A 321 -18.55 3.86 8.74
CA LYS A 321 -18.16 2.53 9.21
C LYS A 321 -16.73 2.50 9.75
N ILE A 322 -16.51 1.60 10.70
CA ILE A 322 -15.19 1.22 11.21
C ILE A 322 -14.81 -0.11 10.53
N TYR A 323 -13.58 -0.22 10.04
CA TYR A 323 -13.03 -1.45 9.44
C TYR A 323 -11.80 -1.91 10.21
N GLN A 324 -11.67 -3.22 10.44
CA GLN A 324 -10.49 -3.83 11.04
C GLN A 324 -9.54 -4.35 9.96
N ALA A 325 -8.31 -3.84 10.00
CA ALA A 325 -7.25 -4.23 9.07
C ALA A 325 -6.32 -5.24 9.75
N VAL A 326 -6.77 -6.50 9.74
CA VAL A 326 -6.09 -7.67 10.32
C VAL A 326 -5.44 -8.51 9.22
N GLY A 327 -4.35 -9.20 9.54
CA GLY A 327 -3.74 -10.19 8.64
C GLY A 327 -4.52 -11.52 8.57
N PRO A 328 -4.15 -12.43 7.66
CA PRO A 328 -4.89 -13.68 7.43
C PRO A 328 -4.72 -14.71 8.57
N LYS A 329 -3.60 -14.66 9.30
CA LYS A 329 -3.18 -15.67 10.28
C LYS A 329 -2.78 -15.05 11.61
N ARG A 330 -3.08 -15.76 12.71
CA ARG A 330 -2.76 -15.35 14.10
C ARG A 330 -1.58 -16.16 14.62
N TYR A 331 -0.63 -15.47 15.22
CA TYR A 331 0.66 -16.01 15.63
C TYR A 331 0.96 -15.74 17.10
N LYS A 332 1.61 -16.71 17.75
CA LYS A 332 2.17 -16.54 19.10
C LYS A 332 3.41 -15.68 19.00
N LEU A 333 3.50 -14.59 19.76
CA LEU A 333 4.62 -13.63 19.64
C LEU A 333 5.98 -14.31 19.85
N SER A 334 6.05 -15.28 20.78
CA SER A 334 7.24 -16.10 21.02
C SER A 334 7.77 -16.80 19.76
N GLU A 335 6.88 -17.43 18.99
CA GLU A 335 7.23 -18.18 17.78
C GLU A 335 7.54 -17.25 16.61
N LEU A 336 6.81 -16.15 16.53
CA LEU A 336 7.01 -15.08 15.56
C LEU A 336 8.45 -14.51 15.64
N VAL A 337 8.90 -14.20 16.87
CA VAL A 337 10.25 -13.67 17.12
C VAL A 337 11.33 -14.74 16.94
N ASP A 338 11.07 -16.00 17.31
CA ASP A 338 11.99 -17.11 17.01
C ASP A 338 12.18 -17.29 15.50
N TRP A 339 11.08 -17.34 14.74
CA TRP A 339 11.09 -17.47 13.28
C TRP A 339 11.84 -16.31 12.61
N PHE A 340 11.67 -15.07 13.08
CA PHE A 340 12.48 -13.93 12.60
C PHE A 340 13.98 -14.12 12.85
N ASN A 341 14.38 -14.66 14.01
CA ASN A 341 15.79 -14.91 14.30
C ASN A 341 16.35 -16.04 13.42
N ARG A 342 15.57 -17.09 13.15
CA ARG A 342 15.93 -18.15 12.20
C ARG A 342 16.07 -17.60 10.77
N LEU A 343 15.10 -16.80 10.29
CA LEU A 343 15.18 -16.13 8.98
C LEU A 343 16.38 -15.17 8.85
N MET A 344 16.81 -14.56 9.96
CA MET A 344 18.01 -13.73 10.03
C MET A 344 19.32 -14.54 10.20
N ARG A 345 19.27 -15.87 10.25
CA ARG A 345 20.43 -16.75 10.56
C ARG A 345 21.09 -16.40 11.88
N LYS A 346 20.28 -16.08 12.88
CA LYS A 346 20.71 -15.77 14.25
C LYS A 346 20.14 -16.83 15.19
N ASP A 347 20.37 -18.08 14.81
CA ASP A 347 19.84 -19.27 15.48
C ASP A 347 20.48 -19.52 16.84
N GLU A 348 19.81 -20.32 17.66
CA GLU A 348 20.32 -20.81 18.94
C GLU A 348 21.67 -21.52 18.76
N LYS A 349 21.77 -22.45 17.80
CA LYS A 349 22.97 -23.27 17.57
C LYS A 349 24.21 -22.46 17.16
N TRP A 350 24.06 -21.47 16.28
CA TRP A 350 25.21 -20.74 15.71
C TRP A 350 25.47 -19.40 16.39
N TRP A 351 24.41 -18.65 16.71
CA TRP A 351 24.51 -17.32 17.31
C TRP A 351 24.39 -17.36 18.85
N GLY A 352 23.90 -18.44 19.44
CA GLY A 352 23.56 -18.50 20.87
C GLY A 352 22.36 -17.62 21.21
N TYR A 353 21.38 -17.54 20.30
CA TYR A 353 20.12 -16.83 20.55
C TYR A 353 19.32 -17.51 21.66
N LEU A 354 18.84 -16.71 22.62
CA LEU A 354 17.97 -17.14 23.71
C LEU A 354 16.82 -16.15 23.90
N ARG A 355 15.59 -16.68 24.00
CA ARG A 355 14.43 -15.90 24.44
C ARG A 355 14.34 -15.96 25.96
N TYR A 356 14.15 -14.82 26.62
CA TYR A 356 13.99 -14.76 28.07
C TYR A 356 12.92 -13.75 28.48
N ASP A 357 12.43 -13.88 29.71
CA ASP A 357 11.36 -13.02 30.22
C ASP A 357 11.92 -11.67 30.69
N MET A 358 11.45 -10.61 30.05
CA MET A 358 11.82 -9.22 30.33
C MET A 358 11.56 -8.80 31.77
N ARG A 359 10.60 -9.43 32.48
CA ARG A 359 10.23 -9.07 33.86
C ARG A 359 11.38 -9.21 34.86
N PHE A 360 12.31 -10.13 34.61
CA PHE A 360 13.45 -10.38 35.49
C PHE A 360 14.71 -9.59 35.11
N ASP A 361 14.66 -8.78 34.03
CA ASP A 361 15.79 -7.99 33.55
C ASP A 361 15.56 -6.47 33.73
N PRO A 362 15.91 -5.92 34.91
CA PRO A 362 15.84 -4.49 35.14
C PRO A 362 16.82 -3.70 34.25
N THR A 363 17.86 -4.34 33.71
CA THR A 363 18.88 -3.66 32.88
C THR A 363 18.32 -3.29 31.52
N PHE A 364 17.44 -4.12 30.93
CA PHE A 364 16.77 -3.82 29.67
C PHE A 364 15.70 -2.71 29.82
N ILE A 365 14.95 -2.73 30.93
CA ILE A 365 13.98 -1.67 31.25
C ILE A 365 14.72 -0.34 31.47
N PHE A 366 15.83 -0.35 32.21
CA PHE A 366 16.69 0.81 32.41
C PHE A 366 17.28 1.32 31.08
N LYS A 367 17.84 0.44 30.23
CA LYS A 367 18.34 0.77 28.89
C LYS A 367 17.28 1.44 28.02
N THR A 368 16.03 1.00 28.10
CA THR A 368 14.92 1.58 27.34
C THR A 368 14.58 2.99 27.84
N LYS A 369 14.45 3.19 29.15
CA LYS A 369 14.24 4.53 29.75
C LYS A 369 15.41 5.47 29.45
N LEU A 370 16.64 4.97 29.48
CA LEU A 370 17.85 5.71 29.14
C LEU A 370 17.86 6.12 27.65
N THR A 371 17.43 5.23 26.75
CA THR A 371 17.31 5.53 25.31
C THR A 371 16.27 6.63 25.05
N GLU A 372 15.14 6.58 25.76
CA GLU A 372 14.08 7.60 25.71
C GLU A 372 14.55 8.97 26.26
N TRP A 373 15.36 8.97 27.33
CA TRP A 373 15.95 10.18 27.91
C TRP A 373 17.03 10.82 27.05
N ILE A 374 17.93 10.04 26.44
CA ILE A 374 19.02 10.55 25.59
C ILE A 374 18.49 11.03 24.23
N CYS A 375 17.49 10.33 23.64
CA CYS A 375 17.00 10.60 22.28
C CYS A 375 15.47 10.78 22.22
N PRO A 376 14.89 11.81 22.89
CA PRO A 376 13.43 11.98 22.98
C PRO A 376 12.75 12.28 21.63
N ASN A 377 13.47 12.80 20.64
CA ASN A 377 12.90 13.11 19.32
C ASN A 377 12.90 11.89 18.37
N GLN A 378 13.73 10.88 18.62
CA GLN A 378 13.84 9.66 17.82
C GLN A 378 14.54 8.56 18.63
N PRO A 379 13.80 7.71 19.36
CA PRO A 379 14.38 6.63 20.14
C PRO A 379 15.12 5.63 19.21
N ILE A 380 16.35 5.29 19.58
CA ILE A 380 17.23 4.41 18.79
C ILE A 380 16.56 3.03 18.64
N GLY A 381 16.42 2.56 17.40
CA GLY A 381 15.74 1.30 17.09
C GLY A 381 14.25 1.26 17.43
N ASN A 382 13.60 2.42 17.59
CA ASN A 382 12.24 2.57 18.15
C ASN A 382 12.09 1.99 19.58
N LEU A 383 13.17 1.85 20.34
CA LEU A 383 13.12 1.33 21.71
C LEU A 383 12.70 2.42 22.71
N HIS A 384 11.46 2.37 23.18
CA HIS A 384 10.85 3.27 24.17
C HIS A 384 9.76 2.53 24.96
N MET A 385 9.35 3.07 26.12
CA MET A 385 8.41 2.39 27.02
C MET A 385 7.07 2.06 26.34
N GLU A 386 6.53 3.00 25.56
CA GLU A 386 5.24 2.82 24.86
C GLU A 386 5.25 1.65 23.87
N ARG A 387 6.35 1.43 23.13
CA ARG A 387 6.45 0.30 22.19
C ARG A 387 6.53 -1.05 22.90
N LEU A 388 7.15 -1.10 24.09
CA LEU A 388 7.15 -2.33 24.90
C LEU A 388 5.75 -2.63 25.45
N GLU A 389 4.97 -1.61 25.80
CA GLU A 389 3.57 -1.79 26.19
C GLU A 389 2.73 -2.34 25.01
N LEU A 390 2.88 -1.76 23.81
CA LEU A 390 2.22 -2.22 22.58
C LEU A 390 2.60 -3.65 22.16
N GLU A 391 3.82 -4.09 22.48
CA GLU A 391 4.28 -5.47 22.31
C GLU A 391 3.52 -6.43 23.23
N CYS A 392 3.22 -6.04 24.47
CA CYS A 392 2.52 -6.89 25.44
C CYS A 392 1.05 -7.13 25.08
N VAL A 393 0.38 -6.08 24.59
CA VAL A 393 -1.06 -6.10 24.27
C VAL A 393 -1.36 -7.11 23.16
N THR A 394 -2.29 -8.02 23.44
CA THR A 394 -2.76 -9.02 22.48
C THR A 394 -3.72 -8.43 21.46
N ASP A 395 -3.66 -8.91 20.22
CA ASP A 395 -4.52 -8.40 19.15
C ASP A 395 -5.94 -8.97 19.28
N LYS A 396 -6.92 -8.10 19.60
CA LYS A 396 -8.33 -8.44 19.80
C LYS A 396 -9.15 -8.09 18.56
N VAL A 397 -9.62 -9.10 17.82
CA VAL A 397 -10.51 -8.92 16.65
C VAL A 397 -11.96 -8.89 17.13
N LEU A 398 -12.78 -7.98 16.59
CA LEU A 398 -14.19 -7.86 16.95
C LEU A 398 -15.08 -8.41 15.83
N GLU A 399 -15.74 -9.54 16.07
CA GLU A 399 -16.59 -10.26 15.09
C GLU A 399 -17.67 -9.39 14.41
N LYS A 400 -18.13 -8.32 15.09
CA LYS A 400 -19.19 -7.43 14.60
C LYS A 400 -18.69 -6.29 13.70
N VAL A 401 -17.38 -6.17 13.48
CA VAL A 401 -16.77 -5.07 12.73
C VAL A 401 -16.21 -5.62 11.42
N PRO A 402 -16.55 -5.04 10.24
CA PRO A 402 -16.09 -5.55 8.95
C PRO A 402 -14.56 -5.47 8.82
N THR A 403 -14.01 -6.33 7.98
CA THR A 403 -12.58 -6.55 7.78
C THR A 403 -12.07 -5.94 6.46
N LEU A 404 -10.79 -6.16 6.12
CA LEU A 404 -10.24 -5.80 4.80
C LEU A 404 -10.82 -6.65 3.65
N GLU A 405 -11.26 -7.88 3.93
CA GLU A 405 -11.80 -8.78 2.90
C GLU A 405 -13.15 -8.24 2.37
N ASP A 406 -13.96 -7.65 3.25
CA ASP A 406 -15.21 -6.94 2.89
C ASP A 406 -14.97 -5.74 1.96
N LEU A 407 -13.76 -5.17 1.96
CA LEU A 407 -13.35 -4.11 1.04
C LEU A 407 -12.79 -4.66 -0.29
N GLY A 408 -12.93 -5.96 -0.55
CA GLY A 408 -12.45 -6.63 -1.76
C GLY A 408 -10.93 -6.70 -1.86
N VAL A 409 -10.24 -6.82 -0.72
CA VAL A 409 -8.78 -7.00 -0.66
C VAL A 409 -8.46 -8.47 -0.43
N GLN A 410 -7.62 -9.05 -1.28
CA GLN A 410 -7.00 -10.35 -1.03
C GLN A 410 -5.85 -10.14 -0.04
N LEU A 411 -5.88 -10.84 1.10
CA LEU A 411 -4.84 -10.74 2.12
C LEU A 411 -3.59 -11.53 1.70
N THR A 412 -2.43 -10.92 1.89
CA THR A 412 -1.12 -11.55 1.65
C THR A 412 -0.65 -12.28 2.90
N ASP A 413 -0.19 -13.51 2.75
CA ASP A 413 0.42 -14.28 3.84
C ASP A 413 1.77 -13.68 4.28
N MET A 414 2.11 -13.89 5.55
CA MET A 414 3.32 -13.34 6.16
C MET A 414 4.57 -14.11 5.71
N GLU A 415 4.40 -15.41 5.53
CA GLU A 415 5.40 -16.39 5.15
C GLU A 415 6.02 -16.10 3.77
N ASP A 416 5.23 -15.52 2.85
CA ASP A 416 5.69 -15.20 1.49
C ASP A 416 6.58 -13.93 1.45
N GLN A 417 6.24 -12.92 2.25
CA GLN A 417 6.87 -11.60 2.16
C GLN A 417 8.01 -11.40 3.16
N VAL A 418 7.87 -11.86 4.40
CA VAL A 418 8.87 -11.60 5.46
C VAL A 418 10.28 -12.15 5.16
N PRO A 419 10.48 -13.30 4.49
CA PRO A 419 11.80 -13.75 4.10
C PRO A 419 12.55 -12.76 3.19
N TRP A 420 11.83 -11.99 2.38
CA TRP A 420 12.38 -10.89 1.57
C TRP A 420 12.70 -9.66 2.43
N GLU A 421 11.75 -9.22 3.27
CA GLU A 421 11.90 -8.00 4.09
C GLU A 421 13.01 -8.14 5.16
N LEU A 422 13.23 -9.35 5.68
CA LEU A 422 14.33 -9.64 6.62
C LEU A 422 15.68 -9.95 5.95
N ARG A 423 15.73 -10.08 4.61
CA ARG A 423 16.98 -10.38 3.87
C ARG A 423 18.14 -9.42 4.22
N PRO A 424 17.95 -8.09 4.34
CA PRO A 424 19.04 -7.16 4.68
C PRO A 424 19.60 -7.34 6.11
N TYR A 425 18.85 -8.00 6.99
CA TYR A 425 19.23 -8.21 8.40
C TYR A 425 19.86 -9.58 8.67
N ARG A 426 20.02 -10.42 7.63
CA ARG A 426 20.65 -11.74 7.73
C ARG A 426 22.13 -11.61 8.12
N ALA A 427 22.56 -12.48 9.03
CA ALA A 427 23.98 -12.73 9.22
C ALA A 427 24.57 -13.42 7.98
N SER A 428 25.85 -13.20 7.70
CA SER A 428 26.55 -13.66 6.49
C SER A 428 25.87 -13.23 5.17
N LEU A 429 25.73 -11.91 4.97
CA LEU A 429 25.05 -11.31 3.82
C LEU A 429 25.68 -11.64 2.45
N TYR A 430 26.98 -12.01 2.43
CA TYR A 430 27.74 -12.38 1.23
C TYR A 430 27.38 -13.76 0.65
N TYR A 431 26.55 -14.52 1.36
CA TYR A 431 26.17 -15.88 0.99
C TYR A 431 25.24 -15.93 -0.22
N ASP A 432 25.55 -16.80 -1.17
CA ASP A 432 24.70 -17.05 -2.34
C ASP A 432 23.59 -18.07 -2.05
N ALA A 433 22.35 -17.72 -2.37
CA ALA A 433 21.18 -18.52 -2.04
C ALA A 433 21.26 -19.95 -2.59
N ASP A 434 21.79 -20.09 -3.80
CA ASP A 434 21.80 -21.32 -4.59
C ASP A 434 22.66 -22.45 -3.99
N LEU A 435 23.55 -22.14 -3.05
CA LEU A 435 24.42 -23.11 -2.37
C LEU A 435 23.69 -23.98 -1.33
N ASN A 436 22.46 -23.64 -0.93
CA ASN A 436 21.63 -24.34 0.07
C ASN A 436 22.31 -24.81 1.39
N GLU A 437 23.39 -24.15 1.84
CA GLU A 437 24.09 -24.46 3.10
C GLU A 437 23.27 -24.18 4.38
N PHE A 438 22.24 -23.33 4.28
CA PHE A 438 21.36 -22.97 5.39
C PHE A 438 19.93 -23.44 5.10
N GLU A 439 19.38 -24.25 6.00
CA GLU A 439 17.99 -24.69 5.96
C GLU A 439 17.02 -23.50 5.91
N THR A 440 16.02 -23.56 5.02
CA THR A 440 14.89 -22.63 5.05
C THR A 440 14.05 -22.92 6.29
N PRO A 441 13.90 -21.98 7.25
CA PRO A 441 13.18 -22.28 8.48
C PRO A 441 11.70 -22.46 8.19
N ALA A 442 11.13 -23.53 8.78
CA ALA A 442 9.69 -23.78 8.73
C ALA A 442 8.89 -22.54 9.21
N PRO A 443 7.70 -22.30 8.64
CA PRO A 443 6.84 -21.19 9.06
C PRO A 443 6.42 -21.32 10.54
N PRO A 444 6.11 -20.21 11.21
CA PRO A 444 5.66 -20.22 12.60
C PRO A 444 4.31 -20.92 12.73
N GLN A 445 4.00 -21.53 13.88
CA GLN A 445 2.72 -22.21 14.03
C GLN A 445 1.61 -21.16 14.16
N THR A 446 0.52 -21.39 13.44
CA THR A 446 -0.69 -20.57 13.54
C THR A 446 -1.51 -21.04 14.72
N ILE A 447 -2.08 -20.11 15.49
CA ILE A 447 -2.97 -20.46 16.60
C ILE A 447 -4.39 -20.60 16.06
N ALA A 448 -5.01 -21.75 16.31
CA ALA A 448 -6.44 -21.92 16.06
C ALA A 448 -7.25 -21.16 17.12
N PRO A 449 -8.42 -20.56 16.80
CA PRO A 449 -9.23 -19.79 17.77
C PRO A 449 -9.58 -20.56 19.06
N ARG A 450 -9.63 -21.89 19.00
CA ARG A 450 -9.86 -22.77 20.17
C ARG A 450 -8.67 -22.83 21.13
N ASP A 451 -7.45 -22.72 20.63
CA ASP A 451 -6.23 -22.83 21.43
C ASP A 451 -5.85 -21.50 22.09
N GLU A 452 -6.30 -20.37 21.54
CA GLU A 452 -6.18 -19.06 22.21
C GLU A 452 -6.86 -19.03 23.56
N GLN A 453 -8.04 -19.65 23.70
CA GLN A 453 -8.76 -19.72 24.97
C GLN A 453 -7.95 -20.42 26.07
N ARG A 454 -6.97 -21.27 25.70
CA ARG A 454 -6.05 -21.94 26.63
C ARG A 454 -4.85 -21.09 27.03
N LEU A 455 -4.58 -19.98 26.34
CA LEU A 455 -3.50 -19.04 26.67
C LEU A 455 -3.91 -18.00 27.70
N TYR A 456 -5.22 -17.79 27.87
CA TYR A 456 -5.82 -16.86 28.84
C TYR A 456 -6.39 -17.55 30.10
N ALA A 457 -6.35 -18.89 30.15
CA ALA A 457 -6.69 -19.71 31.31
C ALA A 457 -5.46 -19.98 32.19
#